data_AF-A0A3T0NAF8-F1
#
_entry.id   AF-A0A3T0NAF8-F1
#
_cell.length_a   1.000
_cell.length_b   1.000
_cell.length_c   1.000
_cell.angle_alpha   90.00
_cell.angle_beta   90.00
_cell.angle_gamma   90.00
#
_symmetry.space_group_name_H-M   'P 1'
#
loop_
_entity.id
_entity.type
_entity.pdbx_description
1 polymer ?
#
loop_
_entity_poly.entity_id
_entity_poly.type
_entity_poly.pdbx_seq_one_letter_code
_entity_poly.pdbx_strand_id
1 'polypeptide(L)'
;MGRKPIRRVLCVYLNGRLAGKLTKKPDGAVSFTYSAEWLDWDHTFPVSLSLPLQMGEIRGGQVLSVFDNLLPDNDQLRRDVAQRMGAEGRDPHSLLSAIGRDCVGAMQFIPEGEAPGDPFSGESVTLEATGVEDILKNLSRKPLGLDREKAFRISVAGAQEKTALLFDEGVWKLPAGLTATTHILKTRMGLLAAGGIDMATSLENEFLCLKLARAFGFDVNDAWIERFGETDALVIERFDRQVSGERRLRLPQEDFCQALGYPSHTKYETDGGPGIGKCLELLQGAANSNGDRVTFFAAQIFFWMIGATDGHAKNFSVFLSPSGYELTPLYDILSAEPALAQKQITHRQMQLAMAVRGESRYYRIDQIVPRHFHSTAKRAGLGETLAGRAFDQIIGAGQGAIDAVRDALPVGFPEGVSKPIFAAARHRLTRLQAFHAA
;
A
#
# COMPACT_ATOMS: atom_id res chain seq x y z
N MET A 1 28.15 2.40 40.43
CA MET A 1 27.08 3.18 39.76
C MET A 1 26.44 2.30 38.70
N GLY A 2 25.21 1.85 38.91
CA GLY A 2 24.50 1.05 37.91
C GLY A 2 24.26 1.90 36.66
N ARG A 3 24.62 1.37 35.48
CA ARG A 3 24.34 1.98 34.18
C ARG A 3 22.84 2.26 34.13
N LYS A 4 22.41 3.53 34.05
CA LYS A 4 20.99 3.86 33.90
C LYS A 4 20.45 3.10 32.68
N PRO A 5 19.32 2.41 32.78
CA PRO A 5 18.75 1.72 31.63
C PRO A 5 18.48 2.74 30.52
N ILE A 6 19.07 2.54 29.34
CA ILE A 6 18.95 3.49 28.23
C ILE A 6 17.56 3.30 27.61
N ARG A 7 16.63 4.19 27.96
CA ARG A 7 15.38 4.37 27.21
C ARG A 7 15.77 4.94 25.85
N ARG A 8 15.33 4.28 24.77
CA ARG A 8 15.50 4.80 23.41
C ARG A 8 14.22 5.46 22.97
N VAL A 9 14.34 6.65 22.39
CA VAL A 9 13.21 7.50 22.02
C VAL A 9 13.38 7.93 20.58
N LEU A 10 12.33 7.72 19.79
CA LEU A 10 12.16 8.26 18.45
C LEU A 10 11.04 9.29 18.49
N CYS A 11 11.38 10.53 18.19
CA CYS A 11 10.44 11.60 17.91
C CYS A 11 9.76 11.33 16.56
N VAL A 12 8.42 11.34 16.55
CA VAL A 12 7.61 11.14 15.35
C VAL A 12 7.11 12.51 14.89
N TYR A 13 7.55 12.94 13.72
CA TYR A 13 7.18 14.21 13.10
C TYR A 13 6.21 13.98 11.93
N LEU A 14 5.32 14.95 11.72
CA LEU A 14 4.50 15.07 10.51
C LEU A 14 4.78 16.45 9.90
N ASN A 15 5.43 16.48 8.73
CA ASN A 15 5.84 17.69 8.02
C ASN A 15 6.52 18.73 8.95
N GLY A 16 7.45 18.27 9.80
CA GLY A 16 8.21 19.10 10.74
C GLY A 16 7.54 19.41 12.08
N ARG A 17 6.26 19.07 12.28
CA ARG A 17 5.59 19.20 13.59
C ARG A 17 5.75 17.93 14.40
N LEU A 18 6.20 18.04 15.65
CA LEU A 18 6.36 16.89 16.56
C LEU A 18 4.99 16.38 16.99
N ALA A 19 4.58 15.23 16.48
CA ALA A 19 3.30 14.61 16.83
C ALA A 19 3.40 13.77 18.12
N GLY A 20 4.53 13.12 18.35
CA GLY A 20 4.71 12.30 19.54
C GLY A 20 6.06 11.62 19.62
N LYS A 21 6.17 10.68 20.55
CA LYS A 21 7.40 9.93 20.84
C LYS A 21 7.09 8.44 20.89
N LEU A 22 7.76 7.68 20.03
CA LEU A 22 7.85 6.22 20.11
C LEU A 22 9.00 5.85 21.03
N THR A 23 8.71 5.16 22.13
CA THR A 23 9.68 4.76 23.14
C THR A 23 9.89 3.26 23.11
N LYS A 24 11.15 2.83 23.18
CA LYS A 24 11.53 1.45 23.52
C LYS A 24 12.18 1.41 24.90
N LYS A 25 11.57 0.66 25.80
CA LYS A 25 12.08 0.40 27.15
C LYS A 25 13.15 -0.70 27.13
N PRO A 26 14.00 -0.79 28.18
CA PRO A 26 15.07 -1.79 28.26
C PRO A 26 14.58 -3.24 28.23
N ASP A 27 13.36 -3.50 28.71
CA ASP A 27 12.68 -4.79 28.66
C ASP A 27 12.10 -5.13 27.28
N GLY A 28 12.26 -4.22 26.30
CA GLY A 28 11.73 -4.35 24.95
C GLY A 28 10.31 -3.80 24.78
N ALA A 29 9.64 -3.36 25.85
CA ALA A 29 8.29 -2.82 25.75
C ALA A 29 8.29 -1.52 24.93
N VAL A 30 7.38 -1.46 23.97
CA VAL A 30 7.21 -0.30 23.08
C VAL A 30 5.95 0.46 23.46
N SER A 31 6.04 1.78 23.40
CA SER A 31 4.93 2.68 23.69
C SER A 31 4.96 3.94 22.85
N PHE A 32 3.81 4.56 22.68
CA PHE A 32 3.68 5.85 22.01
C PHE A 32 3.11 6.88 22.97
N THR A 33 3.52 8.14 22.85
CA THR A 33 2.96 9.26 23.61
C THR A 33 2.86 10.46 22.70
N TYR A 34 1.67 11.02 22.57
CA TYR A 34 1.47 12.27 21.84
C TYR A 34 2.22 13.42 22.53
N SER A 35 2.72 14.37 21.75
CA SER A 35 3.29 15.60 22.31
C SER A 35 2.16 16.52 22.80
N ALA A 36 2.43 17.31 23.84
CA ALA A 36 1.45 18.30 24.31
C ALA A 36 1.14 19.32 23.20
N GLU A 37 2.16 19.79 22.48
CA GLU A 37 2.01 20.71 21.35
C GLU A 37 1.16 20.16 20.20
N TRP A 38 1.12 18.84 20.01
CA TRP A 38 0.24 18.21 19.03
C TRP A 38 -1.19 18.14 19.52
N LEU A 39 -1.40 17.82 20.80
CA LEU A 39 -2.74 17.73 21.40
C LEU A 39 -3.40 19.10 21.56
N ASP A 40 -2.61 20.14 21.83
CA ASP A 40 -3.07 21.52 21.98
C ASP A 40 -3.25 22.25 20.62
N TRP A 41 -2.94 21.59 19.51
CA TRP A 41 -3.05 22.21 18.18
C TRP A 41 -4.49 22.11 17.63
N ASP A 42 -5.06 23.22 17.19
CA ASP A 42 -6.43 23.29 16.64
C ASP A 42 -6.69 22.35 15.45
N HIS A 43 -5.63 21.95 14.73
CA HIS A 43 -5.71 21.01 13.61
C HIS A 43 -5.14 19.64 13.97
N THR A 44 -5.21 19.23 15.23
CA THR A 44 -4.76 17.92 15.68
C THR A 44 -5.62 16.79 15.13
N PHE A 45 -4.99 15.65 14.88
CA PHE A 45 -5.63 14.40 14.48
C PHE A 45 -4.72 13.24 14.92
N PRO A 46 -5.25 12.01 15.10
CA PRO A 46 -4.42 10.90 15.53
C PRO A 46 -3.40 10.51 14.45
N VAL A 47 -2.20 10.08 14.85
CA VAL A 47 -1.18 9.56 13.89
C VAL A 47 -1.58 8.23 13.26
N SER A 48 -2.55 7.54 13.87
CA SER A 48 -3.22 6.33 13.39
C SER A 48 -4.57 6.22 14.08
N LEU A 49 -5.60 5.77 13.38
CA LEU A 49 -6.93 5.53 13.93
C LEU A 49 -6.93 4.49 15.08
N SER A 50 -5.95 3.59 15.12
CA SER A 50 -5.77 2.62 16.22
C SER A 50 -4.99 3.19 17.42
N LEU A 51 -4.51 4.43 17.32
CA LEU A 51 -3.84 5.19 18.38
C LEU A 51 -4.63 6.48 18.65
N PRO A 52 -5.82 6.42 19.28
CA PRO A 52 -6.66 7.59 19.49
C PRO A 52 -5.94 8.68 20.29
N LEU A 53 -6.31 9.94 20.05
CA LEU A 53 -5.78 11.09 20.77
C LEU A 53 -6.06 10.95 22.27
N GLN A 54 -5.00 10.91 23.07
CA GLN A 54 -5.09 10.84 24.51
C GLN A 54 -3.85 11.42 25.19
N MET A 55 -4.03 11.89 26.43
CA MET A 55 -2.92 12.22 27.31
C MET A 55 -2.27 10.94 27.86
N GLY A 56 -0.95 10.93 27.92
CA GLY A 56 -0.19 9.81 28.50
C GLY A 56 0.18 8.71 27.52
N GLU A 57 0.66 7.60 28.08
CA GLU A 57 1.33 6.55 27.32
C GLU A 57 0.32 5.54 26.74
N ILE A 58 0.34 5.37 25.41
CA ILE A 58 -0.35 4.28 24.72
C ILE A 58 0.57 3.06 24.71
N ARG A 59 0.04 1.91 25.12
CA ARG A 59 0.77 0.63 25.19
C ARG A 59 -0.05 -0.47 24.52
N GLY A 60 0.59 -1.60 24.23
CA GLY A 60 -0.06 -2.80 23.72
C GLY A 60 0.23 -3.08 22.26
N GLY A 61 -0.43 -4.13 21.73
CA GLY A 61 -0.19 -4.65 20.38
C GLY A 61 -0.42 -3.62 19.28
N GLN A 62 -1.42 -2.74 19.42
CA GLN A 62 -1.73 -1.69 18.44
C GLN A 62 -0.56 -0.74 18.14
N VAL A 63 0.25 -0.39 19.14
CA VAL A 63 1.44 0.46 18.94
C VAL A 63 2.42 -0.26 18.02
N LEU A 64 2.68 -1.54 18.29
CA LEU A 64 3.54 -2.35 17.43
C LEU A 64 2.93 -2.51 16.04
N SER A 65 1.63 -2.79 15.92
CA SER A 65 0.93 -2.92 14.64
C SER A 65 1.11 -1.68 13.76
N VAL A 66 0.92 -0.47 14.29
CA VAL A 66 1.04 0.77 13.50
C VAL A 66 2.45 0.94 12.94
N PHE A 67 3.47 0.82 13.79
CA PHE A 67 4.84 1.09 13.39
C PHE A 67 5.48 -0.07 12.61
N ASP A 68 5.07 -1.31 12.86
CA ASP A 68 5.53 -2.48 12.12
C ASP A 68 5.04 -2.47 10.66
N ASN A 69 3.80 -2.03 10.43
CA ASN A 69 3.20 -1.98 9.10
C ASN A 69 3.86 -0.95 8.15
N LEU A 70 4.69 -0.03 8.67
CA LEU A 70 5.50 0.89 7.87
C LEU A 70 6.76 0.25 7.29
N LEU A 71 7.13 -0.94 7.77
CA LEU A 71 8.32 -1.66 7.37
C LEU A 71 8.01 -2.69 6.28
N PRO A 72 9.04 -3.16 5.54
CA PRO A 72 8.85 -4.23 4.57
C PRO A 72 8.28 -5.50 5.21
N ASP A 73 7.39 -6.23 4.53
CA ASP A 73 6.71 -7.40 5.11
C ASP A 73 7.64 -8.62 5.26
N ASN A 74 8.70 -8.68 4.46
CA ASN A 74 9.60 -9.82 4.39
C ASN A 74 10.68 -9.77 5.49
N ASP A 75 10.71 -10.79 6.35
CA ASP A 75 11.69 -10.92 7.44
C ASP A 75 13.15 -10.99 6.98
N GLN A 76 13.42 -11.61 5.83
CA GLN A 76 14.75 -11.62 5.22
C GLN A 76 15.14 -10.21 4.80
N LEU A 77 14.23 -9.50 4.13
CA LEU A 77 14.45 -8.11 3.73
C LEU A 77 14.73 -7.21 4.94
N ARG A 78 14.01 -7.41 6.05
CA ARG A 78 14.27 -6.70 7.32
C ARG A 78 15.64 -7.01 7.90
N ARG A 79 16.10 -8.27 7.83
CA ARG A 79 17.46 -8.66 8.25
C ARG A 79 18.51 -7.92 7.43
N ASP A 80 18.35 -7.93 6.12
CA ASP A 80 19.30 -7.34 5.19
C ASP A 80 19.37 -5.81 5.36
N VAL A 81 18.22 -5.15 5.53
CA VAL A 81 18.14 -3.72 5.84
C VAL A 81 18.82 -3.40 7.18
N ALA A 82 18.52 -4.17 8.24
CA ALA A 82 19.12 -3.95 9.56
C ALA A 82 20.66 -4.05 9.50
N GLN A 83 21.19 -5.09 8.85
CA GLN A 83 22.63 -5.28 8.70
C GLN A 83 23.26 -4.16 7.88
N ARG A 84 22.65 -3.79 6.74
CA ARG A 84 23.20 -2.77 5.84
C ARG A 84 23.23 -1.39 6.49
N MET A 85 22.16 -1.01 7.18
CA MET A 85 22.03 0.31 7.78
C MET A 85 22.65 0.41 9.18
N GLY A 86 23.13 -0.71 9.73
CA GLY A 86 23.66 -0.76 11.09
C GLY A 86 22.59 -0.53 12.16
N ALA A 87 21.36 -0.96 11.89
CA ALA A 87 20.28 -0.90 12.87
C ALA A 87 20.60 -1.81 14.06
N GLU A 88 20.25 -1.39 15.26
CA GLU A 88 20.55 -2.13 16.50
C GLU A 88 19.71 -3.41 16.65
N GLY A 89 18.68 -3.58 15.83
CA GLY A 89 17.74 -4.70 15.89
C GLY A 89 16.80 -4.71 14.68
N ARG A 90 15.95 -5.74 14.64
CA ARG A 90 14.95 -5.97 13.58
C ARG A 90 13.53 -5.56 14.00
N ASP A 91 13.38 -5.07 15.23
CA ASP A 91 12.10 -4.58 15.73
C ASP A 91 11.75 -3.21 15.13
N PRO A 92 10.46 -2.83 15.13
CA PRO A 92 10.00 -1.60 14.50
C PRO A 92 10.77 -0.35 14.91
N HIS A 93 11.01 -0.18 16.22
CA HIS A 93 11.75 0.97 16.71
C HIS A 93 13.18 1.00 16.15
N SER A 94 13.92 -0.11 16.20
CA SER A 94 15.31 -0.14 15.73
C SER A 94 15.41 0.12 14.22
N LEU A 95 14.52 -0.46 13.41
CA LEU A 95 14.51 -0.26 11.97
C LEU A 95 14.08 1.17 11.60
N LEU A 96 12.99 1.69 12.18
CA LEU A 96 12.53 3.05 11.90
C LEU A 96 13.54 4.11 12.34
N SER A 97 14.32 3.85 13.40
CA SER A 97 15.46 4.70 13.77
C SER A 97 16.48 4.82 12.64
N ALA A 98 16.66 3.75 11.85
CA ALA A 98 17.66 3.69 10.79
C ALA A 98 17.12 4.19 9.45
N ILE A 99 15.87 3.85 9.08
CA ILE A 99 15.31 4.09 7.73
C ILE A 99 14.06 4.98 7.70
N GLY A 100 13.53 5.39 8.86
CA GLY A 100 12.22 6.04 8.98
C GLY A 100 12.17 7.53 8.62
N ARG A 101 13.07 8.03 7.77
CA ARG A 101 13.07 9.46 7.37
C ARG A 101 12.03 9.80 6.31
N ASP A 102 11.72 8.82 5.46
CA ASP A 102 10.71 8.91 4.41
C ASP A 102 9.92 7.61 4.33
N CYS A 103 8.79 7.55 5.04
CA CYS A 103 7.89 6.40 5.10
C CYS A 103 6.71 6.57 4.14
N VAL A 104 5.88 5.53 4.01
CA VAL A 104 4.48 5.69 3.55
C VAL A 104 3.75 6.62 4.53
N GLY A 105 2.91 7.51 3.98
CA GLY A 105 2.27 8.60 4.69
C GLY A 105 3.25 9.73 5.03
N ALA A 106 2.97 10.41 6.15
CA ALA A 106 3.68 11.62 6.57
C ALA A 106 4.60 11.44 7.79
N MET A 107 4.63 10.24 8.39
CA MET A 107 5.43 10.00 9.58
C MET A 107 6.93 9.99 9.26
N GLN A 108 7.69 10.72 10.07
CA GLN A 108 9.15 10.77 10.04
C GLN A 108 9.69 10.48 11.43
N PHE A 109 10.65 9.56 11.54
CA PHE A 109 11.19 9.06 12.79
C PHE A 109 12.58 9.62 13.03
N ILE A 110 12.74 10.40 14.09
CA ILE A 110 13.98 11.08 14.46
C ILE A 110 14.46 10.67 15.85
N PRO A 111 15.66 10.10 16.02
CA PRO A 111 16.26 9.87 17.34
C PRO A 111 16.25 11.12 18.20
N GLU A 112 15.87 10.94 19.47
CA GLU A 112 15.87 12.04 20.43
C GLU A 112 17.29 12.62 20.59
N GLY A 113 17.40 13.95 20.46
CA GLY A 113 18.66 14.67 20.46
C GLY A 113 19.21 15.01 19.06
N GLU A 114 18.68 14.40 18.00
CA GLU A 114 18.96 14.82 16.62
C GLU A 114 18.01 15.95 16.19
N ALA A 115 18.54 16.91 15.43
CA ALA A 115 17.72 17.96 14.85
C ALA A 115 16.79 17.37 13.78
N PRO A 116 15.50 17.74 13.76
CA PRO A 116 14.53 17.20 12.81
C PRO A 116 14.70 17.73 11.38
N GLY A 117 15.74 18.52 11.08
CA GLY A 117 15.99 19.10 9.75
C GLY A 117 14.87 20.00 9.22
N ASP A 118 15.01 20.43 7.96
CA ASP A 118 13.92 21.04 7.21
C ASP A 118 13.10 19.93 6.52
N PRO A 119 11.82 19.72 6.87
CA PRO A 119 10.98 18.71 6.23
C PRO A 119 10.69 19.00 4.76
N PHE A 120 10.93 20.23 4.30
CA PHE A 120 10.71 20.70 2.94
C PHE A 120 12.02 20.93 2.18
N SER A 121 13.14 20.38 2.68
CA SER A 121 14.43 20.46 1.99
C SER A 121 14.31 19.95 0.55
N GLY A 122 15.00 20.62 -0.37
CA GLY A 122 15.16 20.18 -1.76
C GLY A 122 16.44 19.38 -2.02
N GLU A 123 17.20 19.05 -0.97
CA GLU A 123 18.50 18.39 -1.10
C GLU A 123 18.38 17.06 -1.83
N SER A 124 19.02 16.98 -2.99
CA SER A 124 18.96 15.81 -3.85
C SER A 124 20.13 15.80 -4.82
N VAL A 125 20.44 14.61 -5.35
CA VAL A 125 21.46 14.41 -6.38
C VAL A 125 20.78 13.93 -7.64
N THR A 126 20.96 14.64 -8.76
CA THR A 126 20.46 14.21 -10.07
C THR A 126 21.02 12.85 -10.45
N LEU A 127 20.16 11.99 -10.97
CA LEU A 127 20.50 10.67 -11.50
C LEU A 127 20.29 10.66 -13.01
N GLU A 128 21.32 10.21 -13.73
CA GLU A 128 21.15 9.75 -15.11
C GLU A 128 20.42 8.40 -15.12
N ALA A 129 19.92 7.99 -16.29
CA ALA A 129 19.23 6.71 -16.45
C ALA A 129 20.07 5.51 -15.99
N THR A 130 21.39 5.53 -16.20
CA THR A 130 22.35 4.52 -15.72
C THR A 130 22.43 4.48 -14.20
N GLY A 131 22.35 5.63 -13.53
CA GLY A 131 22.33 5.70 -12.06
C GLY A 131 21.04 5.12 -11.46
N VAL A 132 19.89 5.31 -12.12
CA VAL A 132 18.63 4.66 -11.73
C VAL A 132 18.72 3.15 -11.99
N GLU A 133 19.22 2.75 -13.16
CA GLU A 133 19.43 1.35 -13.52
C GLU A 133 20.30 0.61 -12.50
N ASP A 134 21.41 1.22 -12.08
CA ASP A 134 22.31 0.66 -11.06
C ASP A 134 21.59 0.44 -9.73
N ILE A 135 20.70 1.33 -9.33
CA ILE A 135 19.88 1.14 -8.11
C ILE A 135 18.96 -0.07 -8.29
N LEU A 136 18.25 -0.14 -9.42
CA LEU A 136 17.28 -1.21 -9.71
C LEU A 136 17.94 -2.60 -9.79
N LYS A 137 19.07 -2.72 -10.50
CA LYS A 137 19.83 -3.98 -10.63
C LYS A 137 20.37 -4.51 -9.29
N ASN A 138 20.57 -3.62 -8.33
CA ASN A 138 21.17 -3.97 -7.05
C ASN A 138 20.15 -4.13 -5.90
N LEU A 139 18.83 -4.07 -6.13
CA LEU A 139 17.84 -4.14 -5.04
C LEU A 139 17.90 -5.43 -4.21
N SER A 140 18.23 -6.56 -4.83
CA SER A 140 18.44 -7.84 -4.13
C SER A 140 19.64 -7.82 -3.18
N ARG A 141 20.67 -7.01 -3.47
CA ARG A 141 21.89 -6.85 -2.65
C ARG A 141 21.84 -5.63 -1.73
N LYS A 142 21.11 -4.60 -2.16
CA LYS A 142 20.90 -3.30 -1.50
C LYS A 142 19.39 -3.04 -1.45
N PRO A 143 18.68 -3.69 -0.51
CA PRO A 143 17.26 -3.47 -0.26
C PRO A 143 16.86 -2.00 -0.29
N LEU A 144 15.78 -1.67 -1.00
CA LEU A 144 15.27 -0.30 -1.13
C LEU A 144 16.30 0.71 -1.69
N GLY A 145 17.36 0.24 -2.37
CA GLY A 145 18.45 1.08 -2.85
C GLY A 145 19.31 1.70 -1.74
N LEU A 146 19.22 1.19 -0.51
CA LEU A 146 19.84 1.81 0.66
C LEU A 146 21.34 1.53 0.75
N ASP A 147 22.08 2.57 1.12
CA ASP A 147 23.49 2.49 1.44
C ASP A 147 23.82 3.32 2.68
N ARG A 148 24.64 2.77 3.59
CA ARG A 148 24.97 3.39 4.87
C ARG A 148 25.72 4.70 4.67
N GLU A 149 26.57 4.75 3.65
CA GLU A 149 27.41 5.90 3.29
C GLU A 149 26.62 7.02 2.61
N LYS A 150 25.43 6.72 2.06
CA LYS A 150 24.55 7.72 1.45
C LYS A 150 23.62 8.32 2.50
N ALA A 151 23.06 9.50 2.24
CA ALA A 151 22.06 10.14 3.12
C ALA A 151 20.63 9.60 2.89
N PHE A 152 20.42 8.77 1.87
CA PHE A 152 19.12 8.27 1.45
C PHE A 152 18.53 7.27 2.45
N ARG A 153 17.31 7.52 2.93
CA ARG A 153 16.61 6.73 3.96
C ARG A 153 15.12 6.64 3.63
N ILE A 154 14.66 5.45 3.25
CA ILE A 154 13.26 5.20 2.89
C ILE A 154 12.74 3.93 3.58
N SER A 155 11.45 3.91 3.86
CA SER A 155 10.72 2.70 4.28
C SER A 155 9.42 2.60 3.49
N VAL A 156 9.31 1.56 2.67
CA VAL A 156 8.12 1.27 1.87
C VAL A 156 7.69 -0.17 2.15
N ALA A 157 6.41 -0.36 2.47
CA ALA A 157 5.84 -1.66 2.82
C ALA A 157 5.63 -2.58 1.61
N GLY A 158 5.30 -3.84 1.88
CA GLY A 158 5.07 -4.89 0.88
C GLY A 158 6.27 -5.83 0.68
N ALA A 159 6.08 -6.85 -0.16
CA ALA A 159 7.03 -7.95 -0.33
C ALA A 159 7.86 -7.87 -1.62
N GLN A 160 7.38 -7.18 -2.66
CA GLN A 160 8.09 -7.01 -3.93
C GLN A 160 9.29 -6.06 -3.78
N GLU A 161 10.38 -6.38 -4.48
CA GLU A 161 11.54 -5.50 -4.59
C GLU A 161 11.14 -4.15 -5.21
N LYS A 162 11.44 -3.07 -4.50
CA LYS A 162 11.09 -1.71 -4.89
C LYS A 162 12.07 -0.72 -4.31
N THR A 163 12.10 0.48 -4.88
CA THR A 163 12.72 1.67 -4.28
C THR A 163 11.76 2.85 -4.44
N ALA A 164 12.13 4.01 -3.89
CA ALA A 164 11.42 5.25 -4.13
C ALA A 164 12.42 6.36 -4.48
N LEU A 165 12.10 7.18 -5.47
CA LEU A 165 12.96 8.26 -5.94
C LEU A 165 12.17 9.56 -6.04
N LEU A 166 12.90 10.66 -6.16
CA LEU A 166 12.32 11.95 -6.50
C LEU A 166 12.33 12.10 -8.02
N PHE A 167 11.14 12.27 -8.61
CA PHE A 167 10.99 12.74 -9.98
C PHE A 167 10.53 14.20 -9.94
N ASP A 168 11.29 15.07 -10.59
CA ASP A 168 11.08 16.51 -10.52
C ASP A 168 11.57 17.20 -11.79
N GLU A 169 10.72 18.04 -12.39
CA GLU A 169 11.00 18.75 -13.65
C GLU A 169 11.48 17.82 -14.78
N GLY A 170 10.94 16.60 -14.86
CA GLY A 170 11.30 15.60 -15.86
C GLY A 170 12.63 14.86 -15.57
N VAL A 171 13.20 15.03 -14.38
CA VAL A 171 14.51 14.48 -14.01
C VAL A 171 14.41 13.61 -12.77
N TRP A 172 15.07 12.45 -12.82
CA TRP A 172 15.23 11.55 -11.68
C TRP A 172 16.31 12.06 -10.72
N LYS A 173 16.02 12.05 -9.42
CA LYS A 173 16.91 12.53 -8.36
C LYS A 173 16.90 11.56 -7.18
N LEU A 174 18.06 11.35 -6.57
CA LEU A 174 18.22 10.66 -5.29
C LEU A 174 18.06 11.67 -4.16
N PRO A 175 17.01 11.58 -3.33
CA PRO A 175 16.83 12.53 -2.24
C PRO A 175 17.85 12.30 -1.11
N ALA A 176 18.20 13.38 -0.43
CA ALA A 176 19.03 13.38 0.77
C ALA A 176 18.25 13.90 1.98
N GLY A 177 18.65 13.46 3.18
CA GLY A 177 18.05 13.94 4.42
C GLY A 177 16.56 13.64 4.51
N LEU A 178 15.75 14.71 4.51
CA LEU A 178 14.29 14.65 4.64
C LEU A 178 13.57 15.06 3.35
N THR A 179 14.29 15.21 2.24
CA THR A 179 13.67 15.42 0.94
C THR A 179 12.78 14.22 0.61
N ALA A 180 11.51 14.49 0.33
CA ALA A 180 10.53 13.43 0.07
C ALA A 180 10.74 12.81 -1.32
N THR A 181 10.68 11.48 -1.40
CA THR A 181 10.46 10.79 -2.68
C THR A 181 9.06 11.09 -3.22
N THR A 182 8.89 11.05 -4.54
CA THR A 182 7.59 11.28 -5.21
C THR A 182 7.10 10.07 -5.98
N HIS A 183 7.97 9.11 -6.29
CA HIS A 183 7.61 7.93 -7.07
C HIS A 183 8.18 6.66 -6.45
N ILE A 184 7.43 5.57 -6.54
CA ILE A 184 7.88 4.21 -6.24
C ILE A 184 8.26 3.55 -7.56
N LEU A 185 9.40 2.89 -7.60
CA LEU A 185 9.85 2.11 -8.75
C LEU A 185 9.85 0.63 -8.34
N LYS A 186 9.05 -0.17 -9.04
CA LYS A 186 8.98 -1.63 -8.86
C LYS A 186 9.73 -2.33 -9.98
N THR A 187 10.54 -3.32 -9.62
CA THR A 187 11.19 -4.21 -10.60
C THR A 187 10.34 -5.43 -10.87
N ARG A 188 10.62 -6.13 -11.98
CA ARG A 188 9.98 -7.41 -12.31
C ARG A 188 10.18 -8.37 -11.13
N MET A 189 9.10 -8.94 -10.63
CA MET A 189 9.15 -10.05 -9.69
C MET A 189 9.77 -11.24 -10.44
N GLY A 190 10.92 -11.75 -9.99
CA GLY A 190 11.54 -12.95 -10.57
C GLY A 190 10.70 -14.21 -10.32
N LEU A 191 11.34 -15.38 -10.34
CA LEU A 191 10.67 -16.61 -9.91
C LEU A 191 10.27 -16.50 -8.43
N LEU A 192 8.98 -16.65 -8.13
CA LEU A 192 8.53 -16.78 -6.75
C LEU A 192 8.93 -18.17 -6.22
N ALA A 193 9.79 -18.19 -5.20
CA ALA A 193 10.29 -19.41 -4.57
C ALA A 193 9.16 -20.32 -4.03
N ALA A 194 8.04 -19.71 -3.63
CA ALA A 194 6.82 -20.42 -3.28
C ALA A 194 5.95 -20.64 -4.54
N GLY A 195 6.22 -21.73 -5.26
CA GLY A 195 5.32 -22.24 -6.31
C GLY A 195 5.86 -22.22 -7.74
N GLY A 196 7.06 -21.68 -7.98
CA GLY A 196 7.66 -21.69 -9.33
C GLY A 196 6.87 -20.85 -10.35
N ILE A 197 6.11 -19.87 -9.87
CA ILE A 197 5.34 -18.95 -10.70
C ILE A 197 6.31 -17.97 -11.35
N ASP A 198 6.30 -17.90 -12.67
CA ASP A 198 7.07 -16.94 -13.43
C ASP A 198 6.34 -15.61 -13.45
N MET A 199 6.85 -14.65 -12.68
CA MET A 199 6.30 -13.30 -12.59
C MET A 199 7.12 -12.29 -13.40
N ALA A 200 7.86 -12.75 -14.42
CA ALA A 200 8.66 -11.90 -15.29
C ALA A 200 7.82 -10.77 -15.92
N THR A 201 6.52 -10.96 -16.11
CA THR A 201 5.59 -9.96 -16.68
C THR A 201 4.74 -9.22 -15.63
N SER A 202 5.21 -9.18 -14.37
CA SER A 202 4.54 -8.51 -13.25
C SER A 202 4.31 -7.01 -13.47
N LEU A 203 5.22 -6.33 -14.16
CA LEU A 203 5.08 -4.89 -14.47
C LEU A 203 3.89 -4.65 -15.40
N GLU A 204 3.79 -5.42 -16.48
CA GLU A 204 2.70 -5.32 -17.44
C GLU A 204 1.37 -5.74 -16.81
N ASN A 205 1.39 -6.75 -15.95
CA ASN A 205 0.21 -7.19 -15.22
C ASN A 205 -0.36 -6.05 -14.35
N GLU A 206 0.48 -5.45 -13.49
CA GLU A 206 0.04 -4.36 -12.62
C GLU A 206 -0.37 -3.13 -13.43
N PHE A 207 0.41 -2.75 -14.45
CA PHE A 207 0.06 -1.65 -15.35
C PHE A 207 -1.32 -1.83 -15.99
N LEU A 208 -1.60 -3.00 -16.56
CA LEU A 208 -2.90 -3.29 -17.17
C LEU A 208 -4.03 -3.28 -16.13
N CYS A 209 -3.80 -3.85 -14.94
CA CYS A 209 -4.79 -3.86 -13.88
C CYS A 209 -5.14 -2.44 -13.40
N LEU A 210 -4.15 -1.55 -13.27
CA LEU A 210 -4.37 -0.14 -12.93
C LEU A 210 -5.12 0.62 -14.05
N LYS A 211 -4.78 0.38 -15.32
CA LYS A 211 -5.53 0.97 -16.46
C LYS A 211 -6.98 0.49 -16.51
N LEU A 212 -7.22 -0.80 -16.26
CA LEU A 212 -8.57 -1.34 -16.12
C LEU A 212 -9.31 -0.71 -14.94
N ALA A 213 -8.70 -0.64 -13.76
CA ALA A 213 -9.35 -0.03 -12.59
C ALA A 213 -9.75 1.42 -12.87
N ARG A 214 -8.87 2.22 -13.49
CA ARG A 214 -9.21 3.59 -13.91
C ARG A 214 -10.38 3.63 -14.89
N ALA A 215 -10.40 2.75 -15.89
CA ALA A 215 -11.49 2.68 -16.86
C ALA A 215 -12.83 2.24 -16.24
N PHE A 216 -12.80 1.54 -15.11
CA PHE A 216 -13.97 1.20 -14.29
C PHE A 216 -14.35 2.28 -13.26
N GLY A 217 -13.76 3.48 -13.38
CA GLY A 217 -14.12 4.66 -12.58
C GLY A 217 -13.51 4.68 -11.19
N PHE A 218 -12.52 3.83 -10.89
CA PHE A 218 -11.76 3.93 -9.65
C PHE A 218 -10.72 5.04 -9.74
N ASP A 219 -10.54 5.76 -8.62
CA ASP A 219 -9.33 6.53 -8.41
C ASP A 219 -8.17 5.55 -8.14
N VAL A 220 -7.07 5.74 -8.86
CA VAL A 220 -5.88 4.88 -8.80
C VAL A 220 -4.64 5.74 -8.97
N ASN A 221 -3.52 5.31 -8.39
CA ASN A 221 -2.24 5.95 -8.64
C ASN A 221 -1.92 6.01 -10.15
N ASP A 222 -1.27 7.08 -10.59
CA ASP A 222 -0.69 7.12 -11.93
C ASP A 222 0.51 6.18 -12.02
N ALA A 223 0.64 5.53 -13.16
CA ALA A 223 1.73 4.59 -13.41
C ALA A 223 2.05 4.42 -14.89
N TRP A 224 3.33 4.19 -15.18
CA TRP A 224 3.86 3.87 -16.51
C TRP A 224 5.06 2.93 -16.39
N ILE A 225 5.38 2.24 -17.49
CA ILE A 225 6.59 1.43 -17.57
C ILE A 225 7.68 2.29 -18.22
N GLU A 226 8.83 2.39 -17.57
CA GLU A 226 10.00 3.12 -18.06
C GLU A 226 11.22 2.21 -18.09
N ARG A 227 12.04 2.39 -19.14
CA ARG A 227 13.27 1.63 -19.32
C ARG A 227 14.48 2.47 -18.94
N PHE A 228 15.23 1.98 -17.97
CA PHE A 228 16.50 2.55 -17.50
C PHE A 228 17.65 1.66 -17.97
N GLY A 229 18.32 2.06 -19.05
CA GLY A 229 19.32 1.22 -19.72
C GLY A 229 18.69 -0.08 -20.24
N GLU A 230 19.04 -1.21 -19.64
CA GLU A 230 18.49 -2.55 -19.95
C GLU A 230 17.42 -3.02 -18.95
N THR A 231 17.05 -2.18 -17.97
CA THR A 231 16.14 -2.55 -16.88
C THR A 231 14.82 -1.80 -16.99
N ASP A 232 13.71 -2.53 -17.16
CA ASP A 232 12.37 -1.96 -17.05
C ASP A 232 11.94 -1.84 -15.59
N ALA A 233 11.24 -0.76 -15.27
CA ALA A 233 10.54 -0.58 -14.00
C ALA A 233 9.12 -0.07 -14.21
N LEU A 234 8.21 -0.50 -13.35
CA LEU A 234 6.91 0.17 -13.20
C LEU A 234 7.12 1.36 -12.27
N VAL A 235 6.96 2.55 -12.83
CA VAL A 235 7.01 3.82 -12.12
C VAL A 235 5.60 4.15 -11.64
N ILE A 236 5.46 4.39 -10.34
CA ILE A 236 4.19 4.67 -9.67
C ILE A 236 4.30 6.02 -8.98
N GLU A 237 3.42 6.95 -9.33
CA GLU A 237 3.29 8.22 -8.64
C GLU A 237 2.70 8.00 -7.23
N ARG A 238 3.35 8.61 -6.23
CA ARG A 238 2.92 8.51 -4.84
C ARG A 238 1.81 9.51 -4.56
N PHE A 239 0.60 9.00 -4.31
CA PHE A 239 -0.53 9.83 -3.90
C PHE A 239 -0.41 10.37 -2.46
N ASP A 240 0.55 9.87 -1.65
CA ASP A 240 0.85 10.41 -0.32
C ASP A 240 1.86 11.56 -0.35
N ARG A 241 2.06 12.15 -1.53
CA ARG A 241 2.97 13.28 -1.77
C ARG A 241 2.23 14.32 -2.58
N GLN A 242 2.36 15.58 -2.16
CA GLN A 242 1.76 16.70 -2.87
C GLN A 242 2.76 17.84 -3.02
N VAL A 243 2.92 18.34 -4.23
CA VAL A 243 3.72 19.55 -4.48
C VAL A 243 2.82 20.77 -4.32
N SER A 244 3.24 21.72 -3.49
CA SER A 244 2.57 23.01 -3.27
C SER A 244 3.61 24.12 -3.30
N GLY A 245 3.71 24.81 -4.45
CA GLY A 245 4.84 25.70 -4.73
C GLY A 245 6.16 24.92 -4.69
N GLU A 246 7.13 25.42 -3.94
CA GLU A 246 8.42 24.76 -3.74
C GLU A 246 8.38 23.64 -2.67
N ARG A 247 7.26 23.48 -1.96
CA ARG A 247 7.15 22.52 -0.85
C ARG A 247 6.62 21.17 -1.35
N ARG A 248 7.29 20.10 -0.93
CA ARG A 248 6.80 18.73 -1.08
C ARG A 248 6.18 18.28 0.23
N LEU A 249 4.87 18.39 0.31
CA LEU A 249 4.09 17.96 1.47
C LEU A 249 3.95 16.44 1.44
N ARG A 250 4.11 15.81 2.60
CA ARG A 250 3.70 14.42 2.80
C ARG A 250 2.27 14.40 3.31
N LEU A 251 1.40 13.64 2.67
CA LEU A 251 0.02 13.48 3.11
C LEU A 251 -0.04 12.35 4.14
N PRO A 252 -0.61 12.58 5.35
CA PRO A 252 -0.76 11.52 6.33
C PRO A 252 -1.64 10.40 5.76
N GLN A 253 -1.16 9.17 5.83
CA GLN A 253 -1.83 7.98 5.33
C GLN A 253 -1.51 6.81 6.24
N GLU A 254 -2.46 5.88 6.36
CA GLU A 254 -2.22 4.55 6.90
C GLU A 254 -3.04 3.47 6.17
N ASP A 255 -2.55 2.23 6.18
CA ASP A 255 -3.27 1.09 5.62
C ASP A 255 -4.36 0.56 6.57
N PHE A 256 -5.27 -0.30 6.07
CA PHE A 256 -6.37 -0.81 6.92
C PHE A 256 -5.89 -1.70 8.07
N CYS A 257 -4.73 -2.35 7.96
CA CYS A 257 -4.15 -3.07 9.09
C CYS A 257 -3.74 -2.09 10.19
N GLN A 258 -3.10 -0.97 9.85
CA GLN A 258 -2.76 0.09 10.79
C GLN A 258 -4.01 0.71 11.42
N ALA A 259 -4.99 1.10 10.60
CA ALA A 259 -6.22 1.72 11.06
C ALA A 259 -7.01 0.84 12.04
N LEU A 260 -7.02 -0.47 11.80
CA LEU A 260 -7.72 -1.46 12.62
C LEU A 260 -6.83 -2.09 13.72
N GLY A 261 -5.54 -1.73 13.80
CA GLY A 261 -4.61 -2.25 14.81
C GLY A 261 -4.12 -3.68 14.58
N TYR A 262 -4.22 -4.22 13.37
CA TYR A 262 -3.76 -5.56 13.00
C TYR A 262 -2.25 -5.57 12.64
N PRO A 263 -1.50 -6.60 13.06
CA PRO A 263 -0.10 -6.74 12.66
C PRO A 263 0.01 -7.14 11.18
N SER A 264 1.17 -6.83 10.58
CA SER A 264 1.45 -7.06 9.16
C SER A 264 1.28 -8.52 8.72
N HIS A 265 1.66 -9.48 9.57
CA HIS A 265 1.59 -10.92 9.25
C HIS A 265 0.16 -11.49 9.20
N THR A 266 -0.85 -10.76 9.71
CA THR A 266 -2.27 -11.15 9.62
C THR A 266 -3.00 -10.28 8.60
N LYS A 267 -2.36 -9.89 7.49
CA LYS A 267 -2.99 -9.04 6.47
C LYS A 267 -4.09 -9.73 5.66
N TYR A 268 -4.05 -11.05 5.56
CA TYR A 268 -5.07 -11.87 4.89
C TYR A 268 -6.16 -12.31 5.89
N GLU A 269 -7.42 -12.37 5.43
CA GLU A 269 -8.52 -12.84 6.29
C GLU A 269 -8.33 -14.29 6.75
N THR A 270 -7.72 -15.14 5.90
CA THR A 270 -7.42 -16.54 6.23
C THR A 270 -6.43 -16.69 7.39
N ASP A 271 -5.59 -15.68 7.59
CA ASP A 271 -4.59 -15.65 8.66
C ASP A 271 -5.10 -14.89 9.91
N GLY A 272 -6.41 -14.61 9.96
CA GLY A 272 -7.05 -13.88 11.06
C GLY A 272 -7.13 -12.37 10.87
N GLY A 273 -6.79 -11.87 9.67
CA GLY A 273 -6.89 -10.46 9.29
C GLY A 273 -8.32 -9.95 9.07
N PRO A 274 -8.47 -8.65 8.80
CA PRO A 274 -9.78 -8.07 8.55
C PRO A 274 -10.29 -8.43 7.16
N GLY A 275 -11.52 -8.97 7.10
CA GLY A 275 -12.27 -9.18 5.87
C GLY A 275 -13.19 -8.00 5.52
N ILE A 276 -13.95 -8.14 4.43
CA ILE A 276 -14.82 -7.10 3.85
C ILE A 276 -15.70 -6.39 4.90
N GLY A 277 -16.29 -7.14 5.84
CA GLY A 277 -17.15 -6.58 6.88
C GLY A 277 -16.44 -5.59 7.81
N LYS A 278 -15.22 -5.92 8.26
CA LYS A 278 -14.42 -5.04 9.13
C LYS A 278 -13.93 -3.80 8.38
N CYS A 279 -13.58 -3.96 7.12
CA CYS A 279 -13.21 -2.85 6.25
C CYS A 279 -14.40 -1.89 6.02
N LEU A 280 -15.62 -2.41 5.81
CA LEU A 280 -16.83 -1.59 5.68
C LEU A 280 -17.24 -0.91 6.99
N GLU A 281 -16.96 -1.55 8.15
CA GLU A 281 -17.15 -0.95 9.48
C GLU A 281 -16.17 0.20 9.71
N LEU A 282 -14.90 0.06 9.32
CA LEU A 282 -13.92 1.16 9.31
C LEU A 282 -14.43 2.34 8.48
N LEU A 283 -14.81 2.09 7.23
CA LEU A 283 -15.28 3.15 6.32
C LEU A 283 -16.64 3.74 6.72
N GLN A 284 -17.34 3.16 7.71
CA GLN A 284 -18.53 3.77 8.28
C GLN A 284 -18.23 5.08 9.02
N GLY A 285 -17.02 5.21 9.58
CA GLY A 285 -16.59 6.43 10.28
C GLY A 285 -15.81 7.43 9.40
N ALA A 286 -15.61 7.14 8.11
CA ALA A 286 -14.91 8.04 7.19
C ALA A 286 -15.74 9.31 6.90
N ALA A 287 -15.05 10.42 6.58
CA ALA A 287 -15.70 11.70 6.28
C ALA A 287 -16.62 11.58 5.04
N ASN A 288 -16.19 10.83 4.02
CA ASN A 288 -17.01 10.45 2.87
C ASN A 288 -17.56 9.01 2.98
N SER A 289 -18.14 8.64 4.13
CA SER A 289 -18.51 7.24 4.44
C SER A 289 -19.29 6.53 3.32
N ASN A 290 -20.32 7.16 2.76
CA ASN A 290 -21.12 6.53 1.72
C ASN A 290 -20.32 6.30 0.43
N GLY A 291 -19.51 7.26 0.00
CA GLY A 291 -18.68 7.14 -1.19
C GLY A 291 -17.62 6.08 -1.01
N ASP A 292 -16.87 6.13 0.09
CA ASP A 292 -15.75 5.22 0.35
C ASP A 292 -16.21 3.77 0.50
N ARG A 293 -17.35 3.53 1.16
CA ARG A 293 -17.94 2.19 1.27
C ARG A 293 -18.38 1.65 -0.09
N VAL A 294 -18.93 2.49 -0.96
CA VAL A 294 -19.29 2.11 -2.34
C VAL A 294 -18.04 1.77 -3.13
N THR A 295 -17.02 2.64 -3.12
CA THR A 295 -15.75 2.45 -3.82
C THR A 295 -15.05 1.16 -3.37
N PHE A 296 -14.91 0.95 -2.07
CA PHE A 296 -14.29 -0.26 -1.52
C PHE A 296 -15.07 -1.51 -1.92
N PHE A 297 -16.39 -1.50 -1.82
CA PHE A 297 -17.21 -2.66 -2.15
C PHE A 297 -17.19 -2.96 -3.66
N ALA A 298 -17.23 -1.93 -4.51
CA ALA A 298 -17.05 -2.06 -5.95
C ALA A 298 -15.67 -2.64 -6.29
N ALA A 299 -14.61 -2.24 -5.57
CA ALA A 299 -13.27 -2.79 -5.75
C ALA A 299 -13.23 -4.31 -5.47
N GLN A 300 -13.98 -4.83 -4.50
CA GLN A 300 -14.06 -6.28 -4.25
C GLN A 300 -14.70 -7.03 -5.44
N ILE A 301 -15.75 -6.45 -6.04
CA ILE A 301 -16.39 -7.01 -7.25
C ILE A 301 -15.41 -6.96 -8.42
N PHE A 302 -14.71 -5.84 -8.58
CA PHE A 302 -13.69 -5.65 -9.62
C PHE A 302 -12.54 -6.65 -9.48
N PHE A 303 -12.02 -6.87 -8.28
CA PHE A 303 -10.95 -7.84 -8.03
C PHE A 303 -11.37 -9.26 -8.39
N TRP A 304 -12.60 -9.66 -8.05
CA TRP A 304 -13.16 -10.93 -8.55
C TRP A 304 -13.25 -10.95 -10.08
N MET A 305 -13.72 -9.87 -10.70
CA MET A 305 -13.89 -9.77 -12.14
C MET A 305 -12.55 -9.98 -12.88
N ILE A 306 -11.47 -9.34 -12.45
CA ILE A 306 -10.15 -9.45 -13.11
C ILE A 306 -9.27 -10.57 -12.56
N GLY A 307 -9.70 -11.31 -11.54
CA GLY A 307 -8.90 -12.37 -10.94
C GLY A 307 -7.77 -11.87 -10.04
N ALA A 308 -7.94 -10.71 -9.38
CA ALA A 308 -6.95 -10.16 -8.46
C ALA A 308 -7.04 -10.85 -7.09
N THR A 309 -6.04 -11.67 -6.79
CA THR A 309 -6.03 -12.54 -5.60
C THR A 309 -5.39 -11.90 -4.37
N ASP A 310 -4.62 -10.82 -4.55
CA ASP A 310 -3.81 -10.22 -3.47
C ASP A 310 -4.42 -8.93 -2.91
N GLY A 311 -5.73 -8.71 -3.07
CA GLY A 311 -6.46 -7.55 -2.54
C GLY A 311 -6.67 -7.59 -1.01
N HIS A 312 -5.60 -7.76 -0.23
CA HIS A 312 -5.62 -7.87 1.23
C HIS A 312 -5.69 -6.51 1.92
N ALA A 313 -5.84 -6.49 3.25
CA ALA A 313 -6.09 -5.26 4.00
C ALA A 313 -5.00 -4.18 3.87
N LYS A 314 -3.72 -4.55 3.69
CA LYS A 314 -2.64 -3.58 3.45
C LYS A 314 -2.69 -2.89 2.07
N ASN A 315 -3.51 -3.38 1.14
CA ASN A 315 -3.69 -2.80 -0.21
C ASN A 315 -4.85 -1.81 -0.27
N PHE A 316 -5.39 -1.44 0.89
CA PHE A 316 -6.33 -0.34 1.06
C PHE A 316 -5.79 0.57 2.16
N SER A 317 -5.82 1.88 1.90
CA SER A 317 -5.38 2.90 2.85
C SER A 317 -6.43 4.00 3.00
N VAL A 318 -6.28 4.78 4.07
CA VAL A 318 -7.01 6.03 4.27
C VAL A 318 -6.03 7.18 4.44
N PHE A 319 -6.38 8.35 3.92
CA PHE A 319 -5.75 9.61 4.30
C PHE A 319 -6.24 10.03 5.68
N LEU A 320 -5.36 10.65 6.47
CA LEU A 320 -5.69 11.21 7.77
C LEU A 320 -5.57 12.74 7.72
N SER A 321 -6.54 13.42 8.28
CA SER A 321 -6.62 14.87 8.29
C SER A 321 -7.31 15.38 9.56
N PRO A 322 -7.24 16.69 9.86
CA PRO A 322 -8.01 17.30 10.93
C PRO A 322 -9.53 17.14 10.75
N SER A 323 -10.01 16.99 9.51
CA SER A 323 -11.44 16.80 9.20
C SER A 323 -11.89 15.33 9.26
N GLY A 324 -11.01 14.40 9.62
CA GLY A 324 -11.28 12.97 9.65
C GLY A 324 -10.42 12.20 8.65
N TYR A 325 -10.95 11.11 8.13
CA TYR A 325 -10.24 10.24 7.21
C TYR A 325 -11.11 9.82 6.03
N GLU A 326 -10.46 9.53 4.91
CA GLU A 326 -11.10 9.17 3.64
C GLU A 326 -10.25 8.13 2.91
N LEU A 327 -10.88 7.27 2.13
CA LEU A 327 -10.21 6.23 1.35
C LEU A 327 -9.22 6.84 0.35
N THR A 328 -8.02 6.27 0.25
CA THR A 328 -7.03 6.66 -0.77
C THR A 328 -7.37 6.09 -2.15
N PRO A 329 -6.70 6.53 -3.23
CA PRO A 329 -6.70 5.79 -4.49
C PRO A 329 -6.36 4.31 -4.29
N LEU A 330 -6.87 3.44 -5.17
CA LEU A 330 -6.47 2.03 -5.20
C LEU A 330 -5.05 1.89 -5.77
N TYR A 331 -4.32 0.89 -5.30
CA TYR A 331 -2.94 0.61 -5.70
C TYR A 331 -2.63 -0.89 -5.57
N ASP A 332 -1.50 -1.32 -6.13
CA ASP A 332 -0.97 -2.69 -6.00
C ASP A 332 -1.98 -3.78 -6.42
N ILE A 333 -2.52 -3.63 -7.63
CA ILE A 333 -3.52 -4.53 -8.20
C ILE A 333 -2.82 -5.48 -9.18
N LEU A 334 -2.83 -6.78 -8.88
CA LEU A 334 -2.25 -7.82 -9.72
C LEU A 334 -3.25 -8.94 -9.96
N SER A 335 -3.38 -9.37 -11.21
CA SER A 335 -4.23 -10.50 -11.60
C SER A 335 -3.46 -11.82 -11.61
N ALA A 336 -4.09 -12.89 -11.14
CA ALA A 336 -3.58 -14.25 -11.23
C ALA A 336 -3.96 -14.97 -12.54
N GLU A 337 -4.78 -14.35 -13.40
CA GLU A 337 -5.25 -14.96 -14.65
C GLU A 337 -4.11 -15.36 -15.61
N PRO A 338 -3.02 -14.58 -15.77
CA PRO A 338 -1.89 -14.99 -16.60
C PRO A 338 -1.22 -16.28 -16.08
N ALA A 339 -0.99 -16.38 -14.76
CA ALA A 339 -0.38 -17.56 -14.15
C ALA A 339 -1.29 -18.80 -14.31
N LEU A 340 -2.61 -18.62 -14.21
CA LEU A 340 -3.58 -19.68 -14.45
C LEU A 340 -3.56 -20.15 -15.92
N ALA A 341 -3.56 -19.21 -16.88
CA ALA A 341 -3.51 -19.53 -18.31
C ALA A 341 -2.21 -20.26 -18.69
N GLN A 342 -1.11 -19.94 -18.03
CA GLN A 342 0.19 -20.61 -18.18
C GLN A 342 0.30 -21.92 -17.38
N LYS A 343 -0.76 -22.35 -16.70
CA LYS A 343 -0.83 -23.56 -15.86
C LYS A 343 0.18 -23.58 -14.70
N GLN A 344 0.65 -22.42 -14.26
CA GLN A 344 1.53 -22.28 -13.10
C GLN A 344 0.75 -22.41 -11.78
N ILE A 345 -0.54 -22.06 -11.82
CA ILE A 345 -1.46 -22.25 -10.71
C ILE A 345 -2.73 -22.97 -11.18
N THR A 346 -3.47 -23.53 -10.23
CA THR A 346 -4.78 -24.13 -10.46
C THR A 346 -5.90 -23.19 -9.99
N HIS A 347 -7.13 -23.40 -10.47
CA HIS A 347 -8.31 -22.69 -9.97
C HIS A 347 -8.50 -22.77 -8.45
N ARG A 348 -8.02 -23.86 -7.80
CA ARG A 348 -8.10 -24.02 -6.34
C ARG A 348 -7.22 -23.03 -5.58
N GLN A 349 -6.12 -22.62 -6.20
CA GLN A 349 -5.16 -21.66 -5.66
C GLN A 349 -5.58 -20.20 -5.94
N MET A 350 -6.54 -19.98 -6.85
CA MET A 350 -7.02 -18.65 -7.20
C MET A 350 -8.13 -18.19 -6.24
N GLN A 351 -7.72 -17.48 -5.20
CA GLN A 351 -8.57 -17.07 -4.08
C GLN A 351 -8.50 -15.56 -3.86
N LEU A 352 -9.64 -14.91 -3.61
CA LEU A 352 -9.65 -13.54 -3.08
C LEU A 352 -9.03 -13.52 -1.69
N ALA A 353 -8.32 -12.44 -1.36
CA ALA A 353 -7.74 -12.24 -0.03
C ALA A 353 -8.80 -12.04 1.08
N MET A 354 -9.98 -11.57 0.72
CA MET A 354 -11.13 -11.41 1.60
C MET A 354 -12.32 -12.21 1.06
N ALA A 355 -12.99 -12.97 1.92
CA ALA A 355 -14.12 -13.81 1.52
C ALA A 355 -15.38 -12.98 1.27
N VAL A 356 -16.11 -13.39 0.23
CA VAL A 356 -17.52 -13.07 0.09
C VAL A 356 -18.37 -14.12 0.80
N ARG A 357 -19.62 -13.76 1.13
CA ARG A 357 -20.50 -14.51 2.00
C ARG A 357 -21.73 -15.02 1.24
N GLY A 358 -22.01 -16.32 1.33
CA GLY A 358 -23.27 -16.96 0.92
C GLY A 358 -23.82 -17.79 2.09
N GLU A 359 -24.10 -19.06 1.92
CA GLU A 359 -24.33 -19.96 3.07
C GLU A 359 -23.04 -20.09 3.92
N SER A 360 -21.89 -20.16 3.22
CA SER A 360 -20.55 -20.23 3.79
C SER A 360 -19.70 -18.99 3.43
N ARG A 361 -18.42 -19.00 3.80
CA ARG A 361 -17.40 -18.08 3.26
C ARG A 361 -16.85 -18.65 1.96
N TYR A 362 -16.70 -17.80 0.94
CA TYR A 362 -16.16 -18.17 -0.37
C TYR A 362 -14.95 -17.29 -0.70
N TYR A 363 -13.80 -17.91 -0.91
CA TYR A 363 -12.57 -17.25 -1.34
C TYR A 363 -12.26 -17.56 -2.81
N ARG A 364 -12.48 -18.81 -3.22
CA ARG A 364 -12.16 -19.30 -4.56
C ARG A 364 -12.95 -18.59 -5.65
N ILE A 365 -12.24 -18.00 -6.60
CA ILE A 365 -12.84 -17.15 -7.65
C ILE A 365 -13.82 -17.95 -8.53
N ASP A 366 -13.53 -19.23 -8.79
CA ASP A 366 -14.40 -20.10 -9.60
C ASP A 366 -15.73 -20.47 -8.90
N GLN A 367 -15.79 -20.35 -7.57
CA GLN A 367 -16.99 -20.61 -6.76
C GLN A 367 -17.80 -19.35 -6.47
N ILE A 368 -17.23 -18.17 -6.70
CA ILE A 368 -17.89 -16.90 -6.43
C ILE A 368 -18.84 -16.54 -7.56
N VAL A 369 -20.03 -16.08 -7.16
CA VAL A 369 -21.09 -15.60 -8.06
C VAL A 369 -21.68 -14.28 -7.53
N PRO A 370 -22.34 -13.46 -8.37
CA PRO A 370 -22.85 -12.15 -7.97
C PRO A 370 -23.70 -12.11 -6.68
N ARG A 371 -24.59 -13.09 -6.47
CA ARG A 371 -25.40 -13.18 -5.23
C ARG A 371 -24.57 -13.23 -3.94
N HIS A 372 -23.32 -13.72 -3.99
CA HIS A 372 -22.44 -13.74 -2.82
C HIS A 372 -22.01 -12.32 -2.42
N PHE A 373 -21.81 -11.41 -3.38
CA PHE A 373 -21.56 -10.00 -3.07
C PHE A 373 -22.80 -9.37 -2.43
N HIS A 374 -23.98 -9.55 -3.01
CA HIS A 374 -25.22 -9.03 -2.43
C HIS A 374 -25.43 -9.51 -0.96
N SER A 375 -25.25 -10.81 -0.70
CA SER A 375 -25.30 -11.36 0.66
C SER A 375 -24.20 -10.81 1.58
N THR A 376 -23.00 -10.54 1.05
CA THR A 376 -21.92 -9.88 1.79
C THR A 376 -22.31 -8.47 2.21
N ALA A 377 -22.81 -7.65 1.28
CA ALA A 377 -23.26 -6.29 1.55
C ALA A 377 -24.32 -6.26 2.66
N LYS A 378 -25.35 -7.12 2.55
CA LYS A 378 -26.41 -7.23 3.57
C LYS A 378 -25.85 -7.60 4.95
N ARG A 379 -24.96 -8.58 5.02
CA ARG A 379 -24.34 -9.02 6.29
C ARG A 379 -23.39 -8.00 6.89
N ALA A 380 -22.74 -7.20 6.06
CA ALA A 380 -21.84 -6.13 6.48
C ALA A 380 -22.56 -4.80 6.77
N GLY A 381 -23.91 -4.77 6.71
CA GLY A 381 -24.68 -3.55 6.95
C GLY A 381 -24.50 -2.47 5.87
N LEU A 382 -24.10 -2.85 4.66
CA LEU A 382 -24.11 -1.95 3.51
C LEU A 382 -25.53 -1.94 2.93
N GLY A 383 -26.24 -0.83 3.13
CA GLY A 383 -27.63 -0.69 2.71
C GLY A 383 -27.82 -0.94 1.20
N GLU A 384 -28.99 -1.45 0.82
CA GLU A 384 -29.27 -1.92 -0.55
C GLU A 384 -28.97 -0.86 -1.62
N THR A 385 -29.28 0.42 -1.35
CA THR A 385 -28.97 1.53 -2.26
C THR A 385 -27.47 1.69 -2.50
N LEU A 386 -26.64 1.61 -1.45
CA LEU A 386 -25.19 1.74 -1.58
C LEU A 386 -24.59 0.49 -2.23
N ALA A 387 -25.08 -0.69 -1.86
CA ALA A 387 -24.69 -1.92 -2.52
C ALA A 387 -25.00 -1.85 -4.02
N GLY A 388 -26.22 -1.43 -4.40
CA GLY A 388 -26.64 -1.21 -5.78
C GLY A 388 -25.68 -0.30 -6.55
N ARG A 389 -25.34 0.86 -5.99
CA ARG A 389 -24.35 1.79 -6.60
C ARG A 389 -23.01 1.14 -6.90
N ALA A 390 -22.54 0.24 -6.04
CA ALA A 390 -21.28 -0.48 -6.28
C ALA A 390 -21.40 -1.49 -7.45
N PHE A 391 -22.55 -2.16 -7.61
CA PHE A 391 -22.82 -2.97 -8.80
C PHE A 391 -22.93 -2.11 -10.05
N ASP A 392 -23.66 -0.99 -9.97
CA ASP A 392 -23.91 -0.07 -11.07
C ASP A 392 -22.62 0.53 -11.61
N GLN A 393 -21.65 0.84 -10.75
CA GLN A 393 -20.34 1.32 -11.18
C GLN A 393 -19.65 0.30 -12.11
N ILE A 394 -19.61 -0.98 -11.73
CA ILE A 394 -18.96 -2.03 -12.52
C ILE A 394 -19.73 -2.32 -13.80
N ILE A 395 -21.06 -2.42 -13.70
CA ILE A 395 -21.93 -2.75 -14.83
C ILE A 395 -21.96 -1.59 -15.84
N GLY A 396 -22.02 -0.35 -15.36
CA GLY A 396 -22.12 0.86 -16.15
C GLY A 396 -20.85 1.15 -16.96
N ALA A 397 -19.66 0.90 -16.39
CA ALA A 397 -18.40 0.93 -17.14
C ALA A 397 -18.39 -0.15 -18.24
N GLY A 398 -18.84 -1.36 -17.87
CA GLY A 398 -19.23 -2.40 -18.80
C GLY A 398 -18.13 -2.83 -19.78
N GLN A 399 -18.57 -3.34 -20.92
CA GLN A 399 -17.69 -3.87 -21.97
C GLN A 399 -16.87 -2.76 -22.64
N GLY A 400 -17.42 -1.54 -22.72
CA GLY A 400 -16.77 -0.38 -23.33
C GLY A 400 -15.47 0.01 -22.63
N ALA A 401 -15.44 -0.01 -21.28
CA ALA A 401 -14.21 0.23 -20.52
C ALA A 401 -13.11 -0.78 -20.82
N ILE A 402 -13.46 -2.07 -20.97
CA ILE A 402 -12.52 -3.14 -21.32
C ILE A 402 -11.97 -2.93 -22.73
N ASP A 403 -12.83 -2.63 -23.70
CA ASP A 403 -12.42 -2.41 -25.09
C ASP A 403 -11.54 -1.17 -25.23
N ALA A 404 -11.87 -0.07 -24.55
CA ALA A 404 -11.07 1.15 -24.54
C ALA A 404 -9.65 0.90 -24.01
N VAL A 405 -9.50 0.14 -22.92
CA VAL A 405 -8.18 -0.21 -22.39
C VAL A 405 -7.42 -1.12 -23.34
N ARG A 406 -8.08 -2.14 -23.92
CA ARG A 406 -7.46 -3.03 -24.91
C ARG A 406 -6.90 -2.24 -26.09
N ASP A 407 -7.68 -1.30 -26.62
CA ASP A 407 -7.33 -0.53 -27.81
C ASP A 407 -6.26 0.53 -27.54
N ALA A 408 -6.10 0.95 -26.27
CA ALA A 408 -5.07 1.88 -25.82
C ALA A 408 -3.75 1.19 -25.40
N LEU A 409 -3.66 -0.14 -25.43
CA LEU A 409 -2.43 -0.83 -25.06
C LEU A 409 -1.29 -0.52 -26.06
N PRO A 410 -0.04 -0.37 -25.58
CA PRO A 410 1.11 -0.20 -26.46
C PRO A 410 1.27 -1.35 -27.44
N VAL A 411 1.78 -1.04 -28.64
CA VAL A 411 2.18 -2.08 -29.61
C VAL A 411 3.23 -2.99 -28.97
N GLY A 412 3.02 -4.30 -29.07
CA GLY A 412 3.93 -5.30 -28.48
C GLY A 412 3.66 -5.62 -27.01
N PHE A 413 2.57 -5.10 -26.42
CA PHE A 413 2.18 -5.49 -25.06
C PHE A 413 1.96 -7.01 -24.95
N PRO A 414 2.48 -7.70 -23.91
CA PRO A 414 2.48 -9.16 -23.84
C PRO A 414 1.07 -9.77 -23.86
N GLU A 415 0.74 -10.47 -24.95
CA GLU A 415 -0.57 -11.13 -25.09
C GLU A 415 -0.82 -12.21 -24.03
N GLY A 416 0.24 -12.84 -23.53
CA GLY A 416 0.18 -13.81 -22.43
C GLY A 416 -0.30 -13.21 -21.11
N VAL A 417 -0.25 -11.88 -20.97
CA VAL A 417 -0.82 -11.12 -19.83
C VAL A 417 -2.20 -10.58 -20.18
N SER A 418 -2.31 -9.86 -21.30
CA SER A 418 -3.52 -9.11 -21.61
C SER A 418 -4.72 -10.01 -21.96
N LYS A 419 -4.52 -11.06 -22.77
CA LYS A 419 -5.62 -11.93 -23.22
C LYS A 419 -6.32 -12.64 -22.05
N PRO A 420 -5.62 -13.30 -21.10
CA PRO A 420 -6.28 -13.94 -19.96
C PRO A 420 -7.08 -12.98 -19.08
N ILE A 421 -6.50 -11.80 -18.78
CA ILE A 421 -7.13 -10.79 -17.93
C ILE A 421 -8.40 -10.25 -18.58
N PHE A 422 -8.35 -9.87 -19.86
CA PHE A 422 -9.54 -9.40 -20.57
C PHE A 422 -10.60 -10.48 -20.71
N ALA A 423 -10.23 -11.73 -21.04
CA ALA A 423 -11.18 -12.83 -21.17
C ALA A 423 -11.93 -13.08 -19.85
N ALA A 424 -11.20 -13.12 -18.73
CA ALA A 424 -11.78 -13.28 -17.40
C ALA A 424 -12.70 -12.11 -17.02
N ALA A 425 -12.26 -10.88 -17.26
CA ALA A 425 -13.04 -9.68 -16.97
C ALA A 425 -14.38 -9.68 -17.72
N ARG A 426 -14.37 -9.95 -19.03
CA ARG A 426 -15.59 -10.05 -19.86
C ARG A 426 -16.52 -11.14 -19.37
N HIS A 427 -15.96 -12.34 -19.14
CA HIS A 427 -16.77 -13.48 -18.71
C HIS A 427 -17.51 -13.21 -17.40
N ARG A 428 -16.82 -12.64 -16.40
CA ARG A 428 -17.42 -12.34 -15.09
C ARG A 428 -18.34 -11.11 -15.14
N LEU A 429 -18.04 -10.12 -15.98
CA LEU A 429 -18.94 -9.01 -16.24
C LEU A 429 -20.28 -9.47 -16.83
N THR A 430 -20.27 -10.39 -17.82
CA THR A 430 -21.52 -10.97 -18.36
C THR A 430 -22.35 -11.63 -17.26
N ARG A 431 -21.71 -12.36 -16.34
CA ARG A 431 -22.39 -12.99 -15.19
C ARG A 431 -22.98 -11.95 -14.24
N LEU A 432 -22.27 -10.85 -14.01
CA LEU A 432 -22.72 -9.74 -13.17
C LEU A 432 -23.96 -9.06 -13.78
N GLN A 433 -23.91 -8.75 -15.08
CA GLN A 433 -25.02 -8.16 -15.83
C GLN A 433 -26.26 -9.05 -15.84
N ALA A 434 -26.09 -10.36 -16.09
CA ALA A 434 -27.19 -11.32 -16.07
C ALA A 434 -27.86 -11.43 -14.69
N PHE A 435 -27.10 -11.29 -13.61
CA PHE A 435 -27.64 -11.27 -12.25
C PHE A 435 -28.38 -9.97 -11.93
N HIS A 436 -27.88 -8.82 -12.39
CA HIS A 436 -28.48 -7.53 -12.08
C HIS A 436 -29.75 -7.24 -12.90
N ALA A 437 -29.87 -7.85 -14.09
CA ALA A 437 -31.08 -7.76 -14.92
C ALA A 437 -32.22 -8.70 -14.45
N ALA A 438 -31.92 -9.66 -13.57
CA ALA A 438 -32.87 -10.62 -13.00
C ALA A 438 -33.37 -10.14 -11.64
#